data_AF-A0A1W9SM06-F1
#
_entry.id   AF-A0A1W9SM06-F1
#
_cell.length_a   1.000
_cell.length_b   1.000
_cell.length_c   1.000
_cell.angle_alpha   90.00
_cell.angle_beta   90.00
_cell.angle_gamma   90.00
#
_symmetry.space_group_name_H-M   'P 1'
#
loop_
_entity.id
_entity.type
_entity.pdbx_description
1 polymer ?
#
loop_
_entity_poly.entity_id
_entity_poly.type
_entity_poly.pdbx_seq_one_letter_code
_entity_poly.pdbx_strand_id
1 'polypeptide(L)' 'MQLVVDKAGKYFRIQNTKLTGKRCYLDLNGKIPNNKIINGKIIGNSQAEYNQLTHFLFE' A
#
# COMPACT_ATOMS: atom_id res chain seq x y z
N MET A 1 -1.98 -5.90 -12.68
CA MET A 1 -1.10 -5.65 -11.51
C MET A 1 0.31 -5.51 -12.04
N GLN A 2 1.14 -4.68 -11.41
CA GLN A 2 2.54 -4.52 -11.77
C GLN A 2 3.41 -4.23 -10.54
N LEU A 3 4.69 -4.58 -10.62
CA LEU A 3 5.69 -4.23 -9.61
C LEU A 3 6.26 -2.84 -9.94
N VAL A 4 6.22 -1.93 -8.97
CA VAL A 4 6.83 -0.61 -9.08
C VAL A 4 8.02 -0.59 -8.12
N VAL A 5 9.22 -0.40 -8.66
CA VAL A 5 10.47 -0.44 -7.88
C VAL A 5 11.03 0.98 -7.77
N ASP A 6 11.29 1.40 -6.55
CA ASP A 6 12.04 2.61 -6.23
C ASP A 6 13.43 2.21 -5.72
N LYS A 7 14.43 2.35 -6.60
CA LYS A 7 15.82 1.97 -6.28
C LYS A 7 16.47 2.94 -5.30
N ALA A 8 16.08 4.21 -5.29
CA ALA A 8 16.64 5.21 -4.38
C ALA A 8 16.10 5.02 -2.97
N GLY A 9 14.80 4.71 -2.85
CA GLY A 9 14.14 4.37 -1.60
C GLY A 9 14.38 2.93 -1.13
N LYS A 10 15.02 2.08 -1.94
CA LYS A 10 15.22 0.63 -1.68
C LYS A 10 13.93 -0.11 -1.33
N TYR A 11 12.85 0.18 -2.04
CA TYR A 11 11.59 -0.52 -1.85
C TYR A 11 10.89 -0.82 -3.17
N PHE A 12 10.01 -1.80 -3.14
CA PHE A 12 9.04 -2.00 -4.20
C PHE A 12 7.62 -1.94 -3.65
N ARG A 13 6.66 -1.74 -4.56
CA ARG A 13 5.23 -1.77 -4.28
C ARG A 13 4.54 -2.60 -5.35
N ILE A 14 3.40 -3.18 -5.01
CA ILE A 14 2.56 -3.91 -5.96
C ILE A 14 1.38 -3.03 -6.34
N GLN A 15 1.36 -2.50 -7.56
CA GLN A 15 0.30 -1.64 -8.04
C GLN A 15 -0.82 -2.45 -8.72
N ASN A 16 -2.06 -2.21 -8.30
CA ASN A 16 -3.25 -2.65 -9.00
C ASN A 16 -3.58 -1.68 -10.14
N THR A 17 -3.16 -2.04 -11.36
CA THR A 17 -3.34 -1.26 -12.60
C THR A 17 -4.79 -1.09 -13.04
N LYS A 18 -5.75 -1.79 -12.42
CA LYS A 18 -7.18 -1.57 -12.67
C LYS A 18 -7.73 -0.37 -11.90
N LEU A 19 -6.97 0.17 -10.94
CA LEU A 19 -7.36 1.30 -10.11
C LEU A 19 -6.57 2.55 -10.51
N THR A 20 -7.24 3.69 -10.49
CA THR A 20 -6.63 5.00 -10.72
C THR A 20 -6.48 5.77 -9.40
N GLY A 21 -5.48 6.66 -9.32
CA GLY A 21 -5.27 7.54 -8.17
C GLY A 21 -4.17 7.10 -7.18
N LYS A 22 -4.04 7.82 -6.08
CA LYS A 22 -2.90 7.69 -5.12
C LYS A 22 -2.92 6.38 -4.32
N ARG A 23 -4.08 5.73 -4.20
CA ARG A 23 -4.32 4.54 -3.36
C ARG A 23 -4.63 3.29 -4.19
N CYS A 24 -3.66 2.89 -5.00
CA CYS A 24 -3.75 1.75 -5.92
C CYS A 24 -2.72 0.64 -5.63
N TYR A 25 -2.12 0.61 -4.44
CA TYR A 25 -1.06 -0.33 -4.05
C TYR A 25 -1.58 -1.34 -3.04
N LEU A 26 -1.13 -2.59 -3.20
CA LEU A 26 -1.57 -3.74 -2.43
C LEU A 26 -0.64 -3.99 -1.23
N ASP A 27 -1.24 -4.51 -0.16
CA ASP A 27 -0.52 -5.15 0.95
C ASP A 27 -0.08 -6.59 0.60
N LEU A 28 0.59 -7.27 1.53
CA LEU A 28 1.06 -8.65 1.34
C LEU A 28 -0.08 -9.67 1.15
N ASN A 29 -1.31 -9.32 1.53
CA ASN A 29 -2.48 -10.17 1.37
C ASN A 29 -3.22 -9.88 0.05
N GLY A 30 -2.68 -9.01 -0.80
CA GLY A 30 -3.30 -8.62 -2.06
C GLY A 30 -4.52 -7.70 -1.90
N LYS A 31 -4.65 -7.00 -0.77
CA LYS A 31 -5.73 -6.04 -0.50
C LYS A 31 -5.22 -4.60 -0.60
N ILE A 32 -6.12 -3.66 -0.91
CA ILE A 32 -5.80 -2.23 -0.83
C ILE A 32 -6.04 -1.78 0.63
N PRO A 33 -5.00 -1.44 1.40
CA PRO A 33 -5.14 -1.16 2.83
C PRO A 33 -5.59 0.29 3.08
N ASN A 34 -6.74 0.68 2.53
CA ASN A 34 -7.26 2.05 2.66
C ASN A 34 -7.80 2.37 4.05
N ASN A 35 -8.34 1.37 4.74
CA ASN A 35 -8.97 1.51 6.04
C ASN A 35 -8.40 0.51 7.03
N LYS A 36 -8.51 0.83 8.31
CA LYS A 36 -8.21 -0.03 9.45
C LYS A 36 -9.41 -0.07 10.40
N ILE A 37 -9.47 -1.12 11.22
CA ILE A 37 -10.50 -1.27 12.25
C ILE A 37 -9.88 -0.91 13.60
N ILE A 38 -10.47 0.06 14.30
CA ILE A 38 -10.12 0.42 15.68
C ILE A 38 -11.39 0.39 16.51
N ASN A 39 -11.40 -0.44 17.56
CA ASN A 39 -12.53 -0.60 18.47
C ASN A 39 -13.87 -0.84 17.74
N GLY A 40 -13.86 -1.71 16.72
CA GLY A 40 -15.02 -2.04 15.90
C GLY A 40 -15.44 -0.98 14.88
N LYS A 41 -14.76 0.17 14.82
CA LYS A 41 -15.03 1.22 13.82
C LYS A 41 -14.02 1.17 12.68
N ILE A 42 -14.51 1.34 11.46
CA ILE A 42 -13.68 1.48 10.27
C ILE A 42 -13.23 2.93 10.17
N ILE A 43 -11.92 3.15 10.16
CA ILE A 43 -11.33 4.47 9.94
C ILE A 43 -10.32 4.40 8.80
N GLY A 44 -10.18 5.51 8.05
CA GLY A 44 -9.20 5.60 6.98
C GLY A 44 -7.78 5.53 7.52
N ASN A 45 -6.91 4.76 6.87
CA ASN A 45 -5.47 4.86 7.10
C ASN A 45 -4.99 6.26 6.69
N SER A 46 -4.04 6.81 7.44
CA SER A 46 -3.26 7.96 7.00
C SER A 46 -2.38 7.60 5.79
N GLN A 47 -1.75 8.59 5.16
CA GLN A 47 -0.81 8.32 4.06
C GLN A 47 0.42 7.54 4.55
N ALA A 48 0.91 7.82 5.76
CA ALA A 48 2.06 7.16 6.35
C ALA A 48 1.77 5.67 6.61
N GLU A 49 0.63 5.35 7.23
CA GLU A 49 0.22 3.98 7.50
C GLU A 49 0.00 3.19 6.21
N TYR A 50 -0.65 3.82 5.23
CA TYR A 50 -0.83 3.22 3.91
C TYR A 50 0.52 2.91 3.23
N ASN A 51 1.50 3.81 3.34
CA ASN A 51 2.84 3.58 2.79
C ASN A 51 3.55 2.44 3.53
N GLN A 52 3.49 2.40 4.87
CA GLN A 52 4.09 1.31 5.66
C GLN A 52 3.55 -0.06 5.25
N LEU A 53 2.25 -0.16 4.93
CA LEU A 53 1.61 -1.41 4.54
C LEU A 53 1.88 -1.82 3.08
N THR A 54 2.46 -0.93 2.27
CA THR A 54 2.60 -1.15 0.81
C THR A 54 4.03 -0.93 0.28
N HIS A 55 4.97 -0.52 1.13
CA HIS A 55 6.40 -0.38 0.83
C HIS A 55 7.15 -1.61 1.34
N PHE A 56 7.60 -2.45 0.42
CA PHE A 56 8.38 -3.64 0.75
C PHE A 56 9.85 -3.35 0.51
N LEU A 57 10.60 -3.19 1.61
CA LEU A 57 12.03 -2.90 1.58
C LEU A 57 12.81 -4.10 1.04
N PHE A 58 13.90 -3.82 0.33
CA PHE A 58 14.92 -4.80 -0.02
C PHE A 58 16.31 -4.23 0.30
N GLU A 59 17.26 -5.10 0.65
CA GLU A 59 18.61 -4.71 1.08
C GLU A 59 19.52 -4.30 -0.09
#